data_AF-A0A846RT41-F1
#
_entry.id   AF-A0A846RT41-F1
#
_cell.length_a   1.000
_cell.length_b   1.000
_cell.length_c   1.000
_cell.angle_alpha   90.00
_cell.angle_beta   90.00
_cell.angle_gamma   90.00
#
_symmetry.space_group_name_H-M   'P 1'
#
loop_
_entity.id
_entity.type
_entity.pdbx_description
1 polymer ?
#
loop_
_entity_poly.entity_id
_entity_poly.type
_entity_poly.pdbx_seq_one_letter_code
_entity_poly.pdbx_strand_id
1 'polypeptide(L)'
;MSNAVPKPISRWALTTLAAASLLGSAGCAATPTPAPGAEGGSGETSSPATDGAEARAYADGTYTATGSYQTPGGEESIGVTVTLESGAVADVSAEPMPSNPTTEQYQGKFSSGIKDEIVGTPIDELNVSKVSGSSLTSGGFKEAIDQIKGEAAQ
;
A
#
# COMPACT_ATOMS: atom_id res chain seq x y z
N MET A 1 2.33 33.03 28.25
CA MET A 1 1.31 32.07 28.70
C MET A 1 1.34 30.91 27.71
N SER A 2 1.93 29.78 28.09
CA SER A 2 2.09 28.62 27.20
C SER A 2 0.90 27.69 27.37
N ASN A 3 0.00 27.64 26.39
CA ASN A 3 -1.04 26.62 26.34
C ASN A 3 -0.45 25.34 25.73
N ALA A 4 -0.31 24.31 26.55
CA ALA A 4 -0.03 22.96 26.08
C ALA A 4 -1.30 22.39 25.43
N VAL A 5 -1.20 21.96 24.17
CA VAL A 5 -2.26 21.22 23.47
C VAL A 5 -2.08 19.73 23.82
N PRO A 6 -3.10 19.04 24.36
CA PRO A 6 -3.00 17.61 24.62
C PRO A 6 -3.04 16.84 23.30
N LYS A 7 -2.02 16.01 23.06
CA LYS A 7 -1.92 15.08 21.92
C LYS A 7 -2.93 13.93 22.14
N PRO A 8 -3.77 13.57 21.15
CA PRO A 8 -4.72 12.47 21.33
C PRO A 8 -3.98 11.14 21.40
N ILE A 9 -4.14 10.43 22.51
CA ILE A 9 -3.58 9.11 22.74
C ILE A 9 -4.53 8.12 22.06
N SER A 10 -4.18 7.63 20.86
CA SER A 10 -4.93 6.57 20.20
C SER A 10 -4.67 5.24 20.93
N ARG A 11 -5.70 4.76 21.62
CA ARG A 11 -5.70 3.47 22.33
C ARG A 11 -6.04 2.39 21.31
N TRP A 12 -5.01 1.78 20.72
CA TRP A 12 -5.18 0.59 19.90
C TRP A 12 -5.49 -0.59 20.82
N ALA A 13 -6.73 -1.06 20.77
CA ALA A 13 -7.15 -2.28 21.45
C ALA A 13 -6.55 -3.48 20.71
N LEU A 14 -5.52 -4.09 21.30
CA LEU A 14 -5.07 -5.43 20.96
C LEU A 14 -6.14 -6.43 21.38
N THR A 15 -6.86 -7.00 20.41
CA THR A 15 -7.67 -8.21 20.63
C THR A 15 -6.93 -9.40 20.05
N THR A 16 -6.16 -10.06 20.90
CA THR A 16 -5.61 -11.40 20.66
C THR A 16 -6.74 -12.42 20.85
N LEU A 17 -7.20 -13.03 19.75
CA LEU A 17 -8.06 -14.21 19.83
C LEU A 17 -7.21 -15.45 19.52
N ALA A 18 -6.84 -16.15 20.59
CA ALA A 18 -6.37 -17.52 20.53
C ALA A 18 -7.58 -18.43 20.25
N ALA A 19 -7.50 -19.25 19.20
CA ALA A 19 -8.38 -20.40 19.02
C ALA A 19 -7.53 -21.62 18.72
N ALA A 20 -7.59 -22.57 19.64
CA ALA A 20 -6.84 -23.81 19.66
C ALA A 20 -7.63 -24.94 18.98
N SER A 21 -6.88 -25.77 18.25
CA SER A 21 -7.06 -27.22 18.06
C SER A 21 -8.24 -27.71 17.19
N LEU A 22 -7.98 -28.68 16.31
CA LEU A 22 -8.23 -30.12 16.53
C LEU A 22 -7.99 -30.93 15.23
N LEU A 23 -7.21 -32.01 15.37
CA LEU A 23 -7.30 -33.35 14.75
C LEU A 23 -7.57 -33.49 13.22
N GLY A 24 -6.49 -33.86 12.52
CA GLY A 24 -6.29 -35.15 11.82
C GLY A 24 -7.40 -35.82 10.99
N SER A 25 -7.06 -36.11 9.73
CA SER A 25 -7.41 -37.38 9.07
C SER A 25 -6.44 -37.68 7.92
N ALA A 26 -5.67 -38.76 8.07
CA ALA A 26 -4.94 -39.41 7.00
C ALA A 26 -5.94 -40.13 6.07
N GLY A 27 -6.01 -39.73 4.81
CA GLY A 27 -6.74 -40.45 3.76
C GLY A 27 -5.74 -41.10 2.81
N CYS A 28 -5.61 -42.41 2.92
CA CYS A 28 -4.80 -43.25 2.04
C CYS A 28 -5.72 -43.97 1.03
N ALA A 29 -5.19 -44.19 -0.16
CA ALA A 29 -5.57 -45.18 -1.17
C ALA A 29 -6.93 -45.00 -1.90
N ALA A 30 -6.85 -44.35 -3.07
CA ALA A 30 -7.64 -44.76 -4.22
C ALA A 30 -6.69 -45.38 -5.24
N THR A 31 -6.79 -46.69 -5.41
CA THR A 31 -6.12 -47.49 -6.45
C THR A 31 -6.87 -47.35 -7.78
N PRO A 32 -6.25 -46.87 -8.87
CA PRO A 32 -6.76 -47.13 -10.20
C PRO A 32 -6.24 -48.47 -10.74
N THR A 33 -7.18 -49.32 -11.14
CA THR A 33 -6.99 -50.52 -11.97
C THR A 33 -6.06 -50.27 -13.17
N PRO A 34 -5.07 -51.13 -13.44
CA PRO A 34 -4.32 -51.10 -14.70
C PRO A 34 -5.10 -51.85 -15.79
N ALA A 35 -5.40 -51.16 -16.90
CA ALA A 35 -5.71 -51.79 -18.18
C ALA A 35 -4.49 -51.58 -19.10
N PRO A 36 -3.98 -52.62 -19.79
CA PRO A 36 -2.84 -52.47 -20.68
C PRO A 36 -3.32 -51.95 -22.05
N GLY A 37 -2.82 -50.79 -22.43
CA GLY A 37 -2.95 -50.22 -23.76
C GLY A 37 -1.73 -49.34 -24.00
N ALA A 38 -0.68 -49.94 -24.54
CA ALA A 38 0.49 -49.22 -25.02
C ALA A 38 0.07 -48.34 -26.19
N GLU A 39 0.50 -47.06 -26.18
CA GLU A 39 1.16 -46.39 -27.31
C GLU A 39 1.48 -44.91 -26.97
N GLY A 40 2.78 -44.63 -26.86
CA GLY A 40 3.45 -43.41 -27.34
C GLY A 40 3.01 -42.03 -26.84
N GLY A 41 3.84 -41.41 -25.98
CA GLY A 41 3.83 -39.96 -25.83
C GLY A 41 4.62 -39.46 -24.62
N SER A 42 5.91 -39.24 -24.79
CA SER A 42 6.74 -38.48 -23.85
C SER A 42 6.12 -37.11 -23.57
N GLY A 43 6.09 -36.72 -22.30
CA GLY A 43 5.62 -35.41 -21.88
C GLY A 43 5.67 -35.26 -20.36
N GLU A 44 6.87 -35.38 -19.78
CA GLU A 44 7.14 -34.70 -18.52
C GLU A 44 6.87 -33.21 -18.73
N THR A 45 5.89 -32.65 -18.03
CA THR A 45 5.87 -31.21 -17.77
C THR A 45 5.31 -31.00 -16.37
N SER A 46 6.27 -30.88 -15.46
CA SER A 46 6.17 -30.29 -14.14
C SER A 46 5.26 -29.08 -14.10
N SER A 47 4.58 -28.87 -12.97
CA SER A 47 4.06 -27.56 -12.59
C SER A 47 5.11 -26.46 -12.80
N PRO A 48 4.65 -25.22 -12.91
CA PRO A 48 4.96 -24.36 -11.78
C PRO A 48 3.68 -23.90 -11.12
N ALA A 49 3.63 -24.08 -9.80
CA ALA A 49 3.10 -23.01 -8.99
C ALA A 49 3.99 -21.80 -9.31
N THR A 50 3.48 -20.88 -10.13
CA THR A 50 4.07 -19.55 -10.19
C THR A 50 3.64 -18.84 -8.92
N ASP A 51 4.24 -19.21 -7.80
CA ASP A 51 4.64 -18.22 -6.81
C ASP A 51 5.69 -17.37 -7.52
N GLY A 52 5.18 -16.45 -8.35
CA GLY A 52 5.94 -15.44 -9.04
C GLY A 52 6.44 -14.46 -7.99
N ALA A 53 7.44 -14.89 -7.23
CA ALA A 53 8.51 -14.00 -6.84
C ALA A 53 9.28 -13.64 -8.14
N GLU A 54 8.60 -12.98 -9.08
CA GLU A 54 9.28 -11.91 -9.80
C GLU A 54 9.89 -11.04 -8.70
N ALA A 55 11.17 -10.69 -8.83
CA ALA A 55 11.80 -9.79 -7.88
C ALA A 55 10.97 -8.50 -7.85
N ARG A 56 10.08 -8.38 -6.88
CA ARG A 56 9.19 -7.23 -6.75
C ARG A 56 10.11 -6.09 -6.33
N ALA A 57 10.21 -5.06 -7.18
CA ALA A 57 11.01 -3.88 -6.89
C ALA A 57 10.60 -3.22 -5.56
N TYR A 58 9.34 -3.43 -5.13
CA TYR A 58 8.80 -2.98 -3.86
C TYR A 58 8.12 -4.12 -3.12
N ALA A 59 8.37 -4.21 -1.82
CA ALA A 59 7.62 -5.08 -0.92
C ALA A 59 6.17 -4.63 -0.77
N ASP A 60 5.29 -5.62 -0.64
CA ASP A 60 3.90 -5.38 -0.25
C ASP A 60 3.85 -4.93 1.22
N GLY A 61 2.96 -4.00 1.53
CA GLY A 61 2.88 -3.46 2.88
C GLY A 61 2.13 -2.14 2.94
N THR A 62 2.02 -1.60 4.15
CA THR A 62 1.49 -0.24 4.36
C THR A 62 2.61 0.64 4.88
N TYR A 63 2.89 1.71 4.15
CA TYR A 63 4.00 2.62 4.37
C TYR A 63 3.47 4.01 4.67
N THR A 64 4.16 4.76 5.52
CA THR A 64 3.75 6.12 5.87
C THR A 64 4.95 7.05 5.88
N ALA A 65 4.83 8.16 5.16
CA ALA A 65 5.82 9.21 5.11
C ALA A 65 5.17 10.58 5.23
N THR A 66 5.96 11.59 5.58
CA THR A 66 5.54 12.99 5.53
C THR A 66 6.40 13.70 4.52
N GLY A 67 5.77 14.39 3.57
CA GLY A 67 6.49 15.19 2.58
C GLY A 67 6.22 16.68 2.78
N SER A 68 7.20 17.49 2.42
CA SER A 68 7.18 18.94 2.60
C SER A 68 7.02 19.66 1.26
N TYR A 69 6.53 20.89 1.29
CA TYR A 69 6.41 21.70 0.09
C TYR A 69 6.32 23.19 0.40
N GLN A 70 6.78 24.01 -0.55
CA GLN A 70 6.76 25.45 -0.39
C GLN A 70 5.47 26.08 -0.90
N THR A 71 4.95 27.01 -0.11
CA THR A 71 3.87 27.92 -0.47
C THR A 71 4.34 29.37 -0.29
N PRO A 72 3.61 30.37 -0.83
CA PRO A 72 3.88 31.77 -0.50
C PRO A 72 3.78 32.10 1.00
N GLY A 73 3.09 31.26 1.78
CA GLY A 73 2.93 31.41 3.23
C GLY A 73 4.01 30.71 4.06
N GLY A 74 4.96 30.00 3.42
CA GLY A 74 5.99 29.21 4.09
C GLY A 74 5.98 27.74 3.68
N GLU A 75 6.84 26.97 4.36
CA GLU A 75 6.87 25.51 4.25
C GLU A 75 5.63 24.89 4.89
N GLU A 76 5.05 23.90 4.21
CA GLU A 76 3.91 23.10 4.67
C GLU A 76 4.24 21.62 4.52
N SER A 77 3.51 20.77 5.23
CA SER A 77 3.70 19.32 5.17
C SER A 77 2.38 18.59 4.95
N ILE A 78 2.44 17.39 4.36
CA ILE A 78 1.30 16.49 4.21
C ILE A 78 1.73 15.08 4.62
N GLY A 79 0.94 14.42 5.46
CA GLY A 79 1.13 13.00 5.77
C GLY A 79 0.56 12.14 4.65
N VAL A 80 1.25 11.06 4.28
CA VAL A 80 0.80 10.13 3.24
C VAL A 80 0.97 8.70 3.75
N THR A 81 -0.09 7.93 3.67
CA THR A 81 -0.09 6.48 3.91
C THR A 81 -0.49 5.79 2.62
N VAL A 82 0.31 4.81 2.18
CA VAL A 82 0.06 4.01 0.97
C VAL A 82 0.12 2.54 1.33
N THR A 83 -0.87 1.77 0.89
CA THR A 83 -0.80 0.31 0.87
C THR A 83 -0.37 -0.14 -0.52
N LEU A 84 0.70 -0.94 -0.59
CA LEU A 84 1.23 -1.53 -1.81
C LEU A 84 0.90 -3.01 -1.88
N GLU A 85 0.43 -3.44 -3.04
CA GLU A 85 0.26 -4.85 -3.41
C GLU A 85 0.85 -5.07 -4.80
N SER A 86 1.82 -5.97 -4.92
CA SER A 86 2.50 -6.29 -6.19
C SER A 86 3.06 -5.05 -6.92
N GLY A 87 3.59 -4.08 -6.16
CA GLY A 87 4.16 -2.83 -6.70
C GLY A 87 3.15 -1.76 -7.11
N ALA A 88 1.85 -2.01 -6.97
CA ALA A 88 0.79 -1.04 -7.26
C ALA A 88 0.13 -0.50 -5.98
N VAL A 89 -0.45 0.70 -6.08
CA VAL A 89 -1.19 1.33 -4.99
C VAL A 89 -2.53 0.62 -4.80
N ALA A 90 -2.66 -0.15 -3.72
CA ALA A 90 -3.93 -0.78 -3.33
C ALA A 90 -4.82 0.17 -2.53
N ASP A 91 -4.22 1.03 -1.70
CA ASP A 91 -4.92 2.07 -0.96
C ASP A 91 -4.03 3.29 -0.74
N VAL A 92 -4.66 4.46 -0.56
CA VAL A 92 -3.97 5.70 -0.20
C VAL A 92 -4.83 6.57 0.73
N SER A 93 -4.16 7.21 1.67
CA SER A 93 -4.68 8.31 2.49
C SER A 93 -3.68 9.46 2.52
N ALA A 94 -4.14 10.68 2.31
CA ALA A 94 -3.36 11.88 2.55
C ALA A 94 -3.93 12.63 3.76
N GLU A 95 -3.14 12.79 4.82
CA GLU A 95 -3.48 13.44 6.07
C GLU A 95 -3.11 14.93 6.03
N PRO A 96 -4.09 15.85 6.04
CA PRO A 96 -3.82 17.28 6.13
C PRO A 96 -3.06 17.65 7.42
N MET A 97 -1.99 18.44 7.28
CA MET A 97 -1.23 19.03 8.38
C MET A 97 -1.10 20.56 8.20
N PRO A 98 -2.22 21.31 8.16
CA PRO A 98 -2.20 22.71 7.77
C PRO A 98 -1.63 23.64 8.85
N SER A 99 -0.77 24.58 8.47
CA SER A 99 -0.34 25.69 9.34
C SER A 99 -1.30 26.90 9.32
N ASN A 100 -2.15 27.00 8.30
CA ASN A 100 -3.07 28.11 8.09
C ASN A 100 -4.35 27.69 7.30
N PRO A 101 -5.42 28.51 7.29
CA PRO A 101 -6.71 28.16 6.66
C PRO A 101 -6.64 27.94 5.14
N THR A 102 -5.72 28.59 4.45
CA THR A 102 -5.53 28.38 3.00
C THR A 102 -4.99 26.98 2.75
N THR A 103 -3.98 26.57 3.54
CA THR A 103 -3.43 25.21 3.47
C THR A 103 -4.48 24.17 3.81
N GLU A 104 -5.30 24.38 4.85
CA GLU A 104 -6.39 23.47 5.22
C GLU A 104 -7.34 23.21 4.04
N GLN A 105 -7.76 24.27 3.35
CA GLN A 105 -8.64 24.15 2.19
C GLN A 105 -8.02 23.30 1.08
N TYR A 106 -6.78 23.58 0.70
CA TYR A 106 -6.14 22.91 -0.44
C TYR A 106 -5.69 21.48 -0.13
N GLN A 107 -5.21 21.22 1.10
CA GLN A 107 -4.92 19.87 1.55
C GLN A 107 -6.18 19.03 1.70
N GLY A 108 -7.28 19.62 2.18
CA GLY A 108 -8.59 18.94 2.22
C GLY A 108 -9.05 18.52 0.82
N LYS A 109 -8.98 19.42 -0.16
CA LYS A 109 -9.29 19.12 -1.57
C LYS A 109 -8.41 17.99 -2.14
N PHE A 110 -7.12 18.02 -1.80
CA PHE A 110 -6.17 16.99 -2.24
C PHE A 110 -6.50 15.64 -1.61
N SER A 111 -6.65 15.60 -0.29
CA SER A 111 -6.99 14.41 0.50
C SER A 111 -8.28 13.75 0.01
N SER A 112 -9.31 14.54 -0.28
CA SER A 112 -10.59 14.00 -0.76
C SER A 112 -10.54 13.40 -2.17
N GLY A 113 -9.56 13.76 -3.00
CA GLY A 113 -9.52 13.36 -4.41
C GLY A 113 -8.38 12.40 -4.77
N ILE A 114 -7.35 12.27 -3.93
CA ILE A 114 -6.14 11.54 -4.31
C ILE A 114 -6.39 10.05 -4.54
N LYS A 115 -7.31 9.45 -3.77
CA LYS A 115 -7.65 8.03 -3.87
C LYS A 115 -8.13 7.64 -5.27
N ASP A 116 -9.04 8.43 -5.83
CA ASP A 116 -9.64 8.16 -7.14
C ASP A 116 -8.64 8.29 -8.29
N GLU A 117 -7.54 9.03 -8.08
CA GLU A 117 -6.53 9.31 -9.10
C GLU A 117 -5.50 8.17 -9.23
N ILE A 118 -5.17 7.46 -8.14
CA ILE A 118 -3.96 6.62 -8.12
C ILE A 118 -4.16 5.16 -7.71
N VAL A 119 -5.29 4.78 -7.11
CA VAL A 119 -5.51 3.38 -6.75
C VAL A 119 -5.51 2.51 -8.01
N GLY A 120 -4.78 1.40 -7.96
CA GLY A 120 -4.54 0.49 -9.07
C GLY A 120 -3.38 0.88 -9.99
N THR A 121 -2.74 2.02 -9.77
CA THR A 121 -1.59 2.46 -10.57
C THR A 121 -0.28 1.97 -9.95
N PRO A 122 0.69 1.48 -10.75
CA PRO A 122 2.04 1.16 -10.27
C PRO A 122 2.66 2.37 -9.58
N ILE A 123 3.34 2.17 -8.45
CA ILE A 123 3.92 3.29 -7.68
C ILE A 123 4.97 4.07 -8.51
N ASP A 124 5.61 3.42 -9.49
CA ASP A 124 6.55 4.06 -10.42
C ASP A 124 5.92 4.91 -11.51
N GLU A 125 4.65 4.70 -11.81
CA GLU A 125 3.93 5.42 -12.86
C GLU A 125 3.13 6.61 -12.32
N LEU A 126 3.14 6.82 -10.99
CA LEU A 126 2.41 7.92 -10.36
C LEU A 126 2.90 9.28 -10.85
N ASN A 127 2.00 10.01 -11.52
CA ASN A 127 2.24 11.38 -11.98
C ASN A 127 1.15 12.33 -11.51
N VAL A 128 1.15 12.63 -10.20
CA VAL A 128 0.19 13.54 -9.59
C VAL A 128 0.71 14.97 -9.64
N SER A 129 0.13 15.79 -10.51
CA SER A 129 0.47 17.21 -10.67
C SER A 129 -0.54 18.16 -10.02
N LYS A 130 -1.80 17.73 -9.88
CA LYS A 130 -2.89 18.47 -9.25
C LYS A 130 -4.01 17.52 -8.90
N VAL A 131 -4.65 17.74 -7.75
CA VAL A 131 -5.87 17.03 -7.35
C VAL A 131 -6.90 18.06 -6.89
N SER A 132 -8.09 18.07 -7.50
CA SER A 132 -9.19 18.97 -7.13
C SER A 132 -8.80 20.45 -7.02
N GLY A 133 -7.87 20.90 -7.86
CA GLY A 133 -7.35 22.28 -7.86
C GLY A 133 -6.14 22.52 -6.95
N SER A 134 -5.74 21.55 -6.11
CA SER A 134 -4.55 21.63 -5.26
C SER A 134 -3.32 21.09 -5.99
N SER A 135 -2.42 21.98 -6.44
CA SER A 135 -1.19 21.60 -7.16
C SER A 135 0.06 21.63 -6.29
N LEU A 136 0.10 22.53 -5.29
CA LEU A 136 1.26 22.64 -4.40
C LEU A 136 1.35 21.44 -3.46
N THR A 137 0.21 20.95 -2.94
CA THR A 137 0.18 19.74 -2.10
C THR A 137 0.70 18.50 -2.85
N SER A 138 0.59 18.48 -4.19
CA SER A 138 1.21 17.43 -5.01
C SER A 138 2.73 17.39 -4.88
N GLY A 139 3.40 18.49 -4.50
CA GLY A 139 4.84 18.53 -4.19
C GLY A 139 5.18 17.66 -2.98
N GLY A 140 4.53 17.93 -1.84
CA GLY A 140 4.73 17.14 -0.63
C GLY A 140 4.28 15.69 -0.80
N PHE A 141 3.20 15.45 -1.53
CA PHE A 141 2.78 14.08 -1.86
C PHE A 141 3.88 13.32 -2.62
N LYS A 142 4.50 13.92 -3.65
CA LYS A 142 5.59 13.28 -4.39
C LYS A 142 6.80 13.01 -3.50
N GLU A 143 7.19 13.97 -2.67
CA GLU A 143 8.28 13.76 -1.71
C GLU A 143 8.01 12.59 -0.77
N ALA A 144 6.78 12.46 -0.26
CA ALA A 144 6.38 11.34 0.58
C ALA A 144 6.39 10.00 -0.18
N ILE A 145 5.93 9.98 -1.44
CA ILE A 145 6.00 8.78 -2.30
C ILE A 145 7.45 8.36 -2.55
N ASP A 146 8.37 9.29 -2.80
CA ASP A 146 9.79 8.98 -3.00
C ASP A 146 10.42 8.35 -1.75
N GLN A 147 10.05 8.84 -0.55
CA GLN A 147 10.44 8.23 0.72
C GLN A 147 9.88 6.81 0.86
N ILE A 148 8.59 6.62 0.55
CA ILE A 148 7.92 5.31 0.61
C ILE A 148 8.57 4.32 -0.36
N LYS A 149 8.91 4.74 -1.57
CA LYS A 149 9.65 3.90 -2.52
C LYS A 149 10.99 3.45 -1.95
N GLY A 150 11.72 4.35 -1.30
CA GLY A 150 12.98 4.03 -0.63
C GLY A 150 12.82 3.04 0.53
N GLU A 151 11.74 3.13 1.30
CA GLU A 151 11.41 2.19 2.38
C GLU A 151 10.97 0.82 1.86
N ALA A 152 10.18 0.80 0.79
CA ALA A 152 9.59 -0.41 0.24
C ALA A 152 10.55 -1.18 -0.68
N ALA A 153 11.62 -0.57 -1.18
CA ALA A 153 12.56 -1.22 -2.09
C ALA A 153 13.25 -2.43 -1.44
N GLN A 154 13.30 -3.56 -2.15
CA GLN A 154 13.97 -4.81 -1.72
C GLN A 154 15.04 -5.29 -2.69
#